data_AF-A0A5Q4E6T5-F1
#
_entry.id   AF-A0A5Q4E6T5-F1
#
_cell.length_a   1.000
_cell.length_b   1.000
_cell.length_c   1.000
_cell.angle_alpha   90.00
_cell.angle_beta   90.00
_cell.angle_gamma   90.00
#
_symmetry.space_group_name_H-M   'P 1'
#
loop_
_entity.id
_entity.type
_entity.pdbx_description
1 polymer ?
#
loop_
_entity_poly.entity_id
_entity_poly.type
_entity_poly.pdbx_seq_one_letter_code
_entity_poly.pdbx_strand_id
1 'polypeptide(L)'
;MDCDRSPDSFSAHSNRSAPAEYWHQAPGPNADFARRGSQYLAVLRDLAIQPGWISLVHIADPPGAVLNWIGQHIHQVNQQLNGVLIDLLDCFEPAQRPQVQVLAAPIAPQAGVDGFCNHRTNPITLMVDPGHIVPADWPGLVAHELAHAVSESSDRRGGLGQGHSERFSRAIAHLCLAQDLPLPAPDLEAQALSYWPPCRRAPQPEQFWLGQRPE
;
A
#
# COMPACT_ATOMS: atom_id res chain seq x y z
N MET A 1 56.59 -16.41 1.08
CA MET A 1 56.55 -15.28 2.03
C MET A 1 56.39 -13.98 1.25
N ASP A 2 55.22 -13.48 0.91
CA ASP A 2 53.86 -14.02 0.83
C ASP A 2 53.17 -13.21 -0.26
N CYS A 3 52.66 -13.92 -1.26
CA CYS A 3 51.72 -13.39 -2.23
C CYS A 3 50.34 -13.81 -1.73
N ASP A 4 49.62 -12.92 -1.07
CA ASP A 4 48.19 -13.13 -0.85
C ASP A 4 47.46 -11.82 -0.58
N ARG A 5 46.70 -11.35 -1.57
CA ARG A 5 45.54 -10.48 -1.38
C ARG A 5 44.56 -10.77 -2.51
N SER A 6 43.63 -11.66 -2.20
CA SER A 6 42.41 -11.91 -2.97
C SER A 6 41.63 -10.64 -3.27
N PRO A 7 40.97 -10.58 -4.44
CA PRO A 7 39.92 -9.64 -4.75
C PRO A 7 38.61 -10.17 -4.15
N ASP A 8 37.80 -9.31 -3.51
CA ASP A 8 36.33 -9.41 -3.51
C ASP A 8 35.76 -8.23 -2.72
N SER A 9 35.77 -7.07 -3.38
CA SER A 9 34.88 -5.98 -3.05
C SER A 9 33.57 -6.23 -3.78
N PHE A 10 32.72 -7.09 -3.23
CA PHE A 10 31.30 -7.12 -3.60
C PHE A 10 30.68 -5.79 -3.16
N SER A 11 30.66 -4.82 -4.08
CA SER A 11 29.78 -3.68 -4.01
C SER A 11 28.34 -4.19 -4.14
N ALA A 12 27.70 -4.50 -3.01
CA ALA A 12 26.26 -4.69 -2.98
C ALA A 12 25.60 -3.35 -3.31
N HIS A 13 24.93 -3.35 -4.44
CA HIS A 13 24.35 -2.18 -5.07
C HIS A 13 23.29 -1.56 -4.16
N SER A 14 23.32 -0.23 -4.12
CA SER A 14 22.26 0.63 -3.62
C SER A 14 20.90 0.15 -4.16
N ASN A 15 20.08 -0.47 -3.29
CA ASN A 15 18.69 -0.81 -3.55
C ASN A 15 17.91 0.51 -3.72
N ARG A 16 17.91 1.05 -4.93
CA ARG A 16 16.88 2.02 -5.33
C ARG A 16 15.57 1.26 -5.29
N SER A 17 14.63 1.70 -4.44
CA SER A 17 13.25 1.21 -4.44
C SER A 17 12.76 1.16 -5.88
N ALA A 18 12.38 -0.02 -6.37
CA ALA A 18 11.82 -0.14 -7.70
C ALA A 18 10.57 0.75 -7.76
N PRO A 19 10.42 1.64 -8.76
CA PRO A 19 9.24 2.49 -8.88
C PRO A 19 7.96 1.63 -8.91
N ALA A 20 6.84 2.12 -8.38
CA ALA A 20 5.54 1.42 -8.47
C ALA A 20 5.23 0.95 -9.90
N GLU A 21 5.64 1.72 -10.91
CA GLU A 21 5.52 1.38 -12.34
C GLU A 21 6.09 -0.01 -12.70
N TYR A 22 7.20 -0.43 -12.07
CA TYR A 22 7.77 -1.75 -12.30
C TYR A 22 6.80 -2.85 -11.86
N TRP A 23 6.13 -2.63 -10.73
CA TRP A 23 5.18 -3.58 -10.18
C TRP A 23 3.82 -3.54 -10.86
N HIS A 24 3.58 -2.61 -11.79
CA HIS A 24 2.41 -2.59 -12.67
C HIS A 24 2.63 -3.39 -13.97
N GLN A 25 3.86 -3.84 -14.24
CA GLN A 25 4.16 -4.59 -15.45
C GLN A 25 3.92 -6.09 -15.22
N ALA A 26 3.25 -6.70 -16.21
CA ALA A 26 3.10 -8.15 -16.26
C ALA A 26 4.47 -8.83 -16.26
N PRO A 27 4.63 -9.96 -15.55
CA PRO A 27 5.88 -10.70 -15.59
C PRO A 27 6.15 -11.23 -17.00
N GLY A 28 7.43 -11.34 -17.36
CA GLY A 28 7.84 -11.97 -18.62
C GLY A 28 7.46 -13.46 -18.69
N PRO A 29 7.39 -14.05 -19.89
CA PRO A 29 6.87 -15.41 -20.11
C PRO A 29 7.66 -16.53 -19.39
N ASN A 30 8.92 -16.28 -19.02
CA ASN A 30 9.79 -17.23 -18.33
C ASN A 30 10.20 -16.73 -16.93
N ALA A 31 9.40 -15.86 -16.32
CA ALA A 31 9.71 -15.32 -15.00
C ALA A 31 9.60 -16.39 -13.90
N ASP A 32 10.57 -16.40 -12.99
CA ASP A 32 10.44 -17.12 -11.73
C ASP A 32 9.49 -16.33 -10.80
N PHE A 33 8.25 -16.79 -10.70
CA PHE A 33 7.22 -16.10 -9.93
C PHE A 33 7.51 -16.11 -8.43
N ALA A 34 7.98 -17.21 -7.86
CA ALA A 34 8.35 -17.26 -6.44
C ALA A 34 9.45 -16.23 -6.11
N ARG A 35 10.46 -16.11 -6.98
CA ARG A 35 11.51 -15.10 -6.84
C ARG A 35 10.96 -13.69 -7.01
N ARG A 36 10.11 -13.43 -8.01
CA ARG A 36 9.49 -12.13 -8.23
C ARG A 36 8.60 -11.71 -7.05
N GLY A 37 7.81 -12.64 -6.50
CA GLY A 37 6.99 -12.41 -5.30
C GLY A 37 7.85 -12.13 -4.07
N SER A 38 8.97 -12.83 -3.90
CA SER A 38 9.92 -12.56 -2.82
C SER A 38 10.55 -11.17 -2.94
N GLN A 39 10.92 -10.76 -4.16
CA GLN A 39 11.43 -9.42 -4.46
C GLN A 39 10.39 -8.34 -4.18
N TYR A 40 9.12 -8.60 -4.52
CA TYR A 40 8.02 -7.69 -4.21
C TYR A 40 7.90 -7.45 -2.70
N LEU A 41 7.87 -8.52 -1.91
CA LEU A 41 7.80 -8.40 -0.45
C LEU A 41 9.01 -7.67 0.15
N ALA A 42 10.21 -7.86 -0.41
CA ALA A 42 11.39 -7.12 0.01
C ALA A 42 11.21 -5.61 -0.22
N VAL A 43 10.71 -5.21 -1.41
CA VAL A 43 10.40 -3.80 -1.70
C VAL A 43 9.33 -3.26 -0.76
N LEU A 44 8.26 -4.01 -0.48
CA LEU A 44 7.25 -3.58 0.48
C LEU A 44 7.82 -3.38 1.89
N ARG A 45 8.71 -4.27 2.34
CA ARG A 45 9.35 -4.14 3.66
C ARG A 45 10.24 -2.90 3.75
N ASP A 46 10.97 -2.59 2.68
CA ASP A 46 11.81 -1.39 2.59
C ASP A 46 10.99 -0.10 2.59
N LEU A 47 9.77 -0.15 2.05
CA LEU A 47 8.85 0.99 1.97
C LEU A 47 7.89 1.09 3.18
N ALA A 48 7.77 0.06 4.02
CA ALA A 48 6.83 0.04 5.14
C ALA A 48 7.31 0.90 6.33
N ILE A 49 6.38 1.42 7.13
CA ILE A 49 6.70 2.12 8.39
C ILE A 49 7.42 1.18 9.36
N GLN A 50 6.97 -0.08 9.39
CA GLN A 50 7.55 -1.16 10.16
C GLN A 50 7.67 -2.38 9.24
N PRO A 51 8.88 -2.86 8.91
CA PRO A 51 9.06 -4.00 8.00
C PRO A 51 8.30 -5.26 8.45
N GLY A 52 8.17 -5.46 9.77
CA GLY A 52 7.43 -6.59 10.36
C GLY A 52 5.91 -6.55 10.14
N TRP A 53 5.35 -5.46 9.62
CA TRP A 53 3.95 -5.39 9.21
C TRP A 53 3.71 -6.09 7.88
N ILE A 54 4.74 -6.36 7.08
CA ILE A 54 4.61 -7.10 5.82
C ILE A 54 5.00 -8.56 6.02
N SER A 55 4.00 -9.44 6.09
CA SER A 55 4.20 -10.85 6.46
C SER A 55 3.28 -11.79 5.71
N LEU A 56 3.79 -12.98 5.40
CA LEU A 56 2.98 -14.09 4.86
C LEU A 56 2.66 -15.18 5.89
N VAL A 57 3.24 -15.09 7.10
CA VAL A 57 3.16 -16.15 8.12
C VAL A 57 1.71 -16.50 8.50
N HIS A 58 0.83 -15.51 8.47
CA HIS A 58 -0.59 -15.66 8.78
C HIS A 58 -1.44 -16.13 7.59
N ILE A 59 -0.86 -16.20 6.38
CA ILE A 59 -1.55 -16.58 5.14
C ILE A 59 -1.21 -18.03 4.78
N ALA A 60 0.07 -18.40 4.82
CA ALA A 60 0.52 -19.76 4.49
C ALA A 60 1.90 -20.09 5.09
N ASP A 61 2.05 -21.32 5.57
CA ASP A 61 3.32 -21.93 5.94
C ASP A 61 3.40 -23.37 5.36
N PRO A 62 4.25 -23.63 4.35
CA PRO A 62 5.24 -22.74 3.75
C PRO A 62 4.63 -21.69 2.80
N PRO A 63 5.27 -20.51 2.61
CA PRO A 63 4.69 -19.40 1.84
C PRO A 63 4.78 -19.57 0.31
N GLY A 64 5.25 -20.72 -0.19
CA GLY A 64 5.59 -20.90 -1.60
C GLY A 64 4.44 -20.65 -2.57
N ALA A 65 3.22 -21.09 -2.25
CA ALA A 65 2.05 -20.84 -3.08
C ALA A 65 1.71 -19.34 -3.17
N VAL A 66 1.76 -18.63 -2.04
CA VAL A 66 1.48 -17.19 -1.96
C VAL A 66 2.54 -16.39 -2.71
N LEU A 67 3.81 -16.76 -2.59
CA LEU A 67 4.90 -16.10 -3.32
C LEU A 67 4.73 -16.26 -4.84
N ASN A 68 4.34 -17.45 -5.31
CA ASN A 68 4.03 -17.67 -6.73
C ASN A 68 2.85 -16.81 -7.17
N TRP A 69 1.76 -16.79 -6.39
CA TRP A 69 0.58 -15.99 -6.72
C TRP A 69 0.91 -14.50 -6.81
N ILE A 70 1.59 -13.94 -5.80
CA ILE A 70 2.06 -12.54 -5.82
C ILE A 70 2.94 -12.30 -7.05
N GLY A 71 3.92 -13.18 -7.29
CA GLY A 71 4.83 -13.06 -8.43
C GLY A 71 4.13 -12.99 -9.77
N GLN A 72 3.01 -13.72 -9.92
CA GLN A 72 2.24 -13.78 -11.15
C GLN A 72 1.23 -12.62 -11.26
N HIS A 73 0.51 -12.28 -10.20
CA HIS A 73 -0.73 -11.49 -10.28
C HIS A 73 -0.67 -10.09 -9.69
N ILE A 74 0.35 -9.77 -8.87
CA ILE A 74 0.38 -8.48 -8.15
C ILE A 74 0.32 -7.26 -9.07
N HIS A 75 0.75 -7.40 -10.32
CA HIS A 75 0.69 -6.32 -11.30
C HIS A 75 -0.73 -5.89 -11.65
N GLN A 76 -1.66 -6.84 -11.79
CA GLN A 76 -3.07 -6.55 -12.03
C GLN A 76 -3.70 -5.89 -10.80
N VAL A 77 -3.39 -6.39 -9.61
CA VAL A 77 -3.90 -5.82 -8.36
C VAL A 77 -3.43 -4.37 -8.18
N ASN A 78 -2.13 -4.13 -8.36
CA ASN A 78 -1.58 -2.78 -8.24
C ASN A 78 -2.10 -1.85 -9.34
N GLN A 79 -2.33 -2.34 -10.56
CA GLN A 79 -3.00 -1.56 -11.62
C GLN A 79 -4.42 -1.14 -11.22
N GLN A 80 -5.21 -2.04 -10.64
CA GLN A 80 -6.57 -1.74 -10.17
C GLN A 80 -6.55 -0.69 -9.05
N LEU A 81 -5.70 -0.89 -8.04
CA LEU A 81 -5.52 0.09 -6.95
C LEU A 81 -5.02 1.43 -7.46
N ASN A 82 -4.12 1.44 -8.43
CA ASN A 82 -3.62 2.67 -9.05
C ASN A 82 -4.71 3.38 -9.88
N GLY A 83 -5.63 2.64 -10.52
CA GLY A 83 -6.82 3.21 -11.14
C GLY A 83 -7.68 3.95 -10.10
N VAL A 84 -7.99 3.28 -8.99
CA VAL A 84 -8.72 3.88 -7.85
C VAL A 84 -8.01 5.14 -7.32
N LEU A 85 -6.68 5.09 -7.17
CA LEU A 85 -5.89 6.24 -6.73
C LEU A 85 -5.96 7.41 -7.72
N ILE A 86 -5.87 7.14 -9.02
CA ILE A 86 -5.98 8.17 -10.07
C ILE A 86 -7.35 8.83 -10.02
N ASP A 87 -8.42 8.05 -9.95
CA ASP A 87 -9.80 8.56 -9.87
C ASP A 87 -9.99 9.46 -8.64
N LEU A 88 -9.42 9.06 -7.49
CA LEU A 88 -9.41 9.86 -6.26
C LEU A 88 -8.59 11.17 -6.40
N LEU A 89 -7.48 11.13 -7.13
CA LEU A 89 -6.63 12.31 -7.34
C LEU A 89 -7.22 13.31 -8.33
N ASP A 90 -8.15 12.86 -9.19
CA ASP A 90 -8.72 13.70 -10.24
C ASP A 90 -9.65 14.81 -9.71
N CYS A 91 -10.10 14.73 -8.46
CA CYS A 91 -10.83 15.82 -7.81
C CYS A 91 -9.93 16.99 -7.36
N PHE A 92 -8.60 16.82 -7.38
CA PHE A 92 -7.64 17.88 -7.06
C PHE A 92 -7.11 18.54 -8.33
N GLU A 93 -6.90 19.86 -8.24
CA GLU A 93 -6.16 20.61 -9.24
C GLU A 93 -4.74 20.02 -9.42
N PRO A 94 -4.19 19.92 -10.65
CA PRO A 94 -2.90 19.27 -10.88
C PRO A 94 -1.74 19.79 -10.00
N ALA A 95 -1.75 21.09 -9.66
CA ALA A 95 -0.75 21.71 -8.79
C ALA A 95 -0.89 21.36 -7.31
N GLN A 96 -2.03 20.77 -6.91
CA GLN A 96 -2.37 20.40 -5.52
C GLN A 96 -2.28 18.89 -5.29
N ARG A 97 -2.15 18.09 -6.36
CA ARG A 97 -2.05 16.62 -6.27
C ARG A 97 -0.77 16.22 -5.53
N PRO A 98 -0.85 15.47 -4.42
CA PRO A 98 0.34 14.94 -3.77
C PRO A 98 1.03 13.91 -4.67
N GLN A 99 2.36 13.79 -4.56
CA GLN A 99 3.09 12.70 -5.20
C GLN A 99 2.94 11.44 -4.35
N VAL A 100 2.04 10.56 -4.78
CA VAL A 100 1.65 9.34 -4.06
C VAL A 100 1.74 8.12 -4.97
N GLN A 101 2.02 6.97 -4.37
CA GLN A 101 1.89 5.65 -4.99
C GLN A 101 1.08 4.73 -4.07
N VAL A 102 0.36 3.77 -4.63
CA VAL A 102 -0.37 2.74 -3.87
C VAL A 102 0.16 1.36 -4.22
N LEU A 103 0.34 0.51 -3.20
CA LEU A 103 0.80 -0.87 -3.36
C LEU A 103 -0.07 -1.82 -2.54
N ALA A 104 -0.48 -2.92 -3.14
CA ALA A 104 -1.11 -4.02 -2.43
C ALA A 104 -0.08 -4.72 -1.53
N ALA A 105 -0.39 -4.90 -0.27
CA ALA A 105 0.53 -5.46 0.71
C ALA A 105 -0.18 -6.48 1.61
N PRO A 106 0.41 -7.67 1.85
CA PRO A 106 -0.11 -8.59 2.86
C PRO A 106 0.26 -8.06 4.25
N ILE A 107 -0.70 -7.39 4.89
CA ILE A 107 -0.52 -6.70 6.17
C ILE A 107 -0.77 -7.68 7.30
N ALA A 108 0.24 -7.83 8.15
CA ALA A 108 0.21 -8.77 9.24
C ALA A 108 -0.82 -8.36 10.31
N PRO A 109 -1.58 -9.30 10.89
CA PRO A 109 -2.64 -9.00 11.86
C PRO A 109 -2.18 -8.13 13.05
N GLN A 110 -0.94 -8.29 13.50
CA GLN A 110 -0.37 -7.48 14.59
C GLN A 110 -0.24 -5.98 14.27
N ALA A 111 -0.31 -5.58 12.99
CA ALA A 111 -0.36 -4.18 12.60
C ALA A 111 -1.69 -3.53 12.99
N GLY A 112 -2.78 -4.31 13.10
CA GLY A 112 -4.10 -3.82 13.53
C GLY A 112 -4.82 -2.90 12.53
N VAL A 113 -4.34 -2.83 11.28
CA VAL A 113 -4.86 -1.95 10.22
C VAL A 113 -5.03 -2.71 8.90
N ASP A 114 -5.88 -2.20 8.02
CA ASP A 114 -6.08 -2.74 6.66
C ASP A 114 -5.31 -1.96 5.59
N GLY A 115 -4.75 -0.82 5.97
CA GLY A 115 -3.90 0.02 5.17
C GLY A 115 -3.08 0.94 6.06
N PHE A 116 -2.04 1.55 5.48
CA PHE A 116 -1.29 2.62 6.12
C PHE A 116 -0.58 3.49 5.08
N CYS A 117 -0.36 4.75 5.44
CA CYS A 117 0.37 5.74 4.66
C CYS A 117 1.77 5.99 5.24
N ASN A 118 2.82 5.81 4.43
CA ASN A 118 4.19 6.18 4.78
C ASN A 118 4.64 7.48 4.10
N HIS A 119 4.45 8.60 4.81
CA HIS A 119 4.88 9.94 4.38
C HIS A 119 6.41 10.13 4.26
N ARG A 120 7.22 9.18 4.76
CA ARG A 120 8.69 9.28 4.71
C ARG A 120 9.29 8.79 3.40
N THR A 121 8.46 8.24 2.52
CA THR A 121 8.86 7.77 1.19
C THR A 121 8.63 8.86 0.15
N ASN A 122 9.36 8.80 -0.96
CA ASN A 122 9.17 9.71 -2.09
C ASN A 122 9.11 8.90 -3.40
N PRO A 123 7.93 8.78 -4.05
CA PRO A 123 6.64 9.35 -3.65
C PRO A 123 6.11 8.77 -2.33
N ILE A 124 5.16 9.46 -1.69
CA ILE A 124 4.47 8.98 -0.48
C ILE A 124 3.81 7.63 -0.81
N THR A 125 4.01 6.63 0.02
CA THR A 125 3.54 5.26 -0.25
C THR A 125 2.32 4.94 0.59
N LEU A 126 1.23 4.62 -0.08
CA LEU A 126 0.03 4.02 0.51
C LEU A 126 0.17 2.50 0.37
N MET A 127 0.04 1.77 1.47
CA MET A 127 -0.05 0.31 1.44
C MET A 127 -1.43 -0.10 1.89
N VAL A 128 -2.08 -0.98 1.14
CA VAL A 128 -3.41 -1.48 1.44
C VAL A 128 -3.42 -2.99 1.34
N ASP A 129 -4.17 -3.68 2.20
CA ASP A 129 -4.41 -5.11 2.11
C ASP A 129 -5.73 -5.40 1.39
N PRO A 130 -5.72 -5.61 0.06
CA PRO A 130 -6.91 -5.98 -0.70
C PRO A 130 -7.53 -7.32 -0.28
N GLY A 131 -6.80 -8.15 0.46
CA GLY A 131 -7.34 -9.38 1.04
C GLY A 131 -8.32 -9.10 2.16
N HIS A 132 -8.07 -8.09 3.00
CA HIS A 132 -8.88 -7.79 4.18
C HIS A 132 -10.24 -7.15 3.88
N ILE A 133 -10.36 -6.43 2.76
CA ILE A 133 -11.55 -5.68 2.37
C ILE A 133 -12.16 -6.25 1.08
N VAL A 134 -13.48 -6.21 0.95
CA VAL A 134 -14.15 -6.61 -0.30
C VAL A 134 -13.77 -5.65 -1.44
N PRO A 135 -13.60 -6.12 -2.70
CA PRO A 135 -13.14 -5.27 -3.80
C PRO A 135 -13.96 -4.00 -4.03
N ALA A 136 -15.28 -4.07 -3.84
CA ALA A 136 -16.18 -2.93 -3.97
C ALA A 136 -15.89 -1.78 -2.99
N ASP A 137 -15.21 -2.05 -1.88
CA ASP A 137 -14.92 -1.06 -0.84
C ASP A 137 -13.44 -0.61 -0.87
N TRP A 138 -12.63 -1.10 -1.83
CA TRP A 138 -11.25 -0.61 -2.03
C TRP A 138 -11.16 0.91 -2.24
N PRO A 139 -12.07 1.58 -2.96
CA PRO A 139 -12.06 3.05 -3.05
C PRO A 139 -12.12 3.73 -1.69
N GLY A 140 -12.91 3.21 -0.75
CA GLY A 140 -12.98 3.73 0.61
C GLY A 140 -11.65 3.59 1.36
N LEU A 141 -11.02 2.42 1.28
CA LEU A 141 -9.73 2.18 1.92
C LEU A 141 -8.62 3.06 1.32
N VAL A 142 -8.54 3.17 -0.01
CA VAL A 142 -7.53 4.01 -0.67
C VAL A 142 -7.79 5.50 -0.36
N ALA A 143 -9.06 5.93 -0.30
CA ALA A 143 -9.42 7.30 0.11
C ALA A 143 -8.95 7.61 1.54
N HIS A 144 -9.11 6.65 2.47
CA HIS A 144 -8.62 6.80 3.83
C HIS A 144 -7.11 7.04 3.88
N GLU A 145 -6.33 6.19 3.21
CA GLU A 145 -4.87 6.32 3.19
C GLU A 145 -4.39 7.57 2.44
N LEU A 146 -5.09 7.95 1.38
CA LEU A 146 -4.81 9.18 0.64
C LEU A 146 -5.11 10.42 1.50
N ALA A 147 -6.15 10.41 2.34
CA ALA A 147 -6.44 11.51 3.25
C ALA A 147 -5.28 11.78 4.22
N HIS A 148 -4.61 10.73 4.72
CA HIS A 148 -3.37 10.88 5.48
C HIS A 148 -2.29 11.61 4.67
N ALA A 149 -2.04 11.19 3.43
CA ALA A 149 -1.06 11.83 2.56
C ALA A 149 -1.38 13.31 2.25
N VAL A 150 -2.65 13.63 1.96
CA VAL A 150 -3.11 15.00 1.65
C VAL A 150 -3.00 15.89 2.89
N SER A 151 -3.42 15.40 4.06
CA SER A 151 -3.40 16.17 5.30
C SER A 151 -1.97 16.57 5.72
N GLU A 152 -0.99 15.69 5.53
CA GLU A 152 0.43 15.95 5.81
C GLU A 152 1.10 16.84 4.75
N SER A 153 0.79 16.65 3.45
CA SER A 153 1.37 17.44 2.35
C SER A 153 1.07 18.94 2.44
N SER A 154 0.03 19.31 3.18
CA SER A 154 -0.35 20.70 3.42
C SER A 154 0.48 21.41 4.50
N ASP A 155 1.36 20.70 5.22
CA ASP A 155 2.17 21.25 6.30
C ASP A 155 3.65 21.49 5.90
N ARG A 156 3.96 22.70 5.43
CA ARG A 156 5.36 23.14 5.16
C ARG A 156 6.15 23.45 6.44
N ARG A 157 5.59 23.25 7.64
CA ARG A 157 6.21 23.63 8.93
C ARG A 157 6.48 22.45 9.87
N GLY A 158 6.54 21.23 9.35
CA GLY A 158 7.06 20.09 10.13
C GLY A 158 6.31 19.82 11.43
N GLY A 159 5.01 20.13 11.47
CA GLY A 159 4.14 19.71 12.55
C GLY A 159 3.86 18.22 12.44
N LEU A 160 4.02 17.48 13.54
CA LEU A 160 3.65 16.06 13.66
C LEU A 160 2.12 15.92 13.53
N GLY A 161 1.60 15.91 12.30
CA GLY A 161 0.20 15.71 11.98
C GLY A 161 -0.24 14.24 12.04
N GLN A 162 0.36 13.42 12.90
CA GLN A 162 0.02 12.00 13.00
C GLN A 162 -1.38 11.84 13.62
N GLY A 163 -2.38 11.53 12.78
CA GLY A 163 -3.71 11.11 13.21
C GLY A 163 -4.87 11.83 12.51
N HIS A 164 -6.09 11.53 12.98
CA HIS A 164 -7.35 12.04 12.42
C HIS A 164 -7.65 13.48 12.86
N SER A 165 -6.76 14.41 12.52
CA SER A 165 -6.89 15.85 12.78
C SER A 165 -8.03 16.50 11.96
N GLU A 166 -8.33 17.77 12.23
CA GLU A 166 -9.31 18.54 11.41
C GLU A 166 -8.94 18.53 9.92
N ARG A 167 -7.64 18.54 9.59
CA ARG A 167 -7.16 18.47 8.20
C ARG A 167 -7.46 17.12 7.57
N PHE A 168 -7.24 16.03 8.30
CA PHE A 168 -7.63 14.70 7.87
C PHE A 168 -9.15 14.66 7.61
N SER A 169 -9.95 15.14 8.57
CA SER A 169 -11.42 15.17 8.44
C SER A 169 -11.88 15.91 7.18
N ARG A 170 -11.28 17.06 6.88
CA ARG A 170 -11.53 17.81 5.63
C ARG A 170 -11.09 17.05 4.39
N ALA A 171 -9.91 16.43 4.41
CA ALA A 171 -9.38 15.66 3.29
C ALA A 171 -10.27 14.45 2.99
N ILE A 172 -10.63 13.66 4.00
CA ILE A 172 -11.47 12.48 3.81
C ILE A 172 -12.89 12.87 3.38
N ALA A 173 -13.47 13.95 3.91
CA ALA A 173 -14.77 14.44 3.46
C ALA A 173 -14.76 14.88 1.99
N HIS A 174 -13.69 15.56 1.55
CA HIS A 174 -13.51 15.95 0.14
C HIS A 174 -13.41 14.72 -0.78
N LEU A 175 -12.58 13.75 -0.41
CA LEU A 175 -12.41 12.50 -1.17
C LEU A 175 -13.72 11.69 -1.23
N CYS A 176 -14.45 11.62 -0.12
CA CYS A 176 -15.73 10.93 -0.07
C CYS A 176 -16.77 11.57 -1.00
N LEU A 177 -16.83 12.91 -1.00
CA LEU A 177 -17.74 13.65 -1.88
C LEU A 177 -17.45 13.39 -3.36
N ALA A 178 -16.17 13.34 -3.73
CA ALA A 178 -15.74 13.13 -5.11
C ALA A 178 -16.06 11.73 -5.66
N GLN A 179 -16.14 10.72 -4.78
CA GLN A 179 -16.31 9.31 -5.14
C GLN A 179 -17.69 8.75 -4.79
N ASP A 180 -18.66 9.61 -4.45
CA ASP A 180 -20.00 9.20 -3.99
C ASP A 180 -19.95 8.20 -2.81
N LEU A 181 -18.97 8.38 -1.93
CA LEU A 181 -18.82 7.60 -0.69
C LEU A 181 -19.55 8.30 0.47
N PRO A 182 -19.91 7.57 1.54
CA PRO A 182 -20.51 8.17 2.73
C PRO A 182 -19.66 9.34 3.27
N LEU A 183 -20.28 10.51 3.42
CA LEU A 183 -19.62 11.66 4.03
C LEU A 183 -19.53 11.48 5.55
N PRO A 184 -18.38 11.75 6.19
CA PRO A 184 -18.31 11.75 7.65
C PRO A 184 -19.18 12.89 8.21
N ALA A 185 -19.82 12.65 9.35
CA ALA A 185 -20.51 13.72 10.06
C ALA A 185 -19.51 14.83 10.45
N PRO A 186 -19.90 16.12 10.41
CA PRO A 186 -18.97 17.22 10.73
C PRO A 186 -18.36 17.16 12.14
N ASP A 187 -19.06 16.52 13.07
CA ASP A 187 -18.71 16.34 14.47
C ASP A 187 -18.24 14.91 14.81
N LEU A 188 -17.94 14.09 13.78
CA LEU A 188 -17.49 12.72 13.97
C LEU A 188 -16.18 12.66 14.77
N GLU A 189 -16.18 11.89 15.85
CA GLU A 189 -15.01 11.74 16.71
C GLU A 189 -13.82 11.11 15.97
N ALA A 190 -12.60 11.50 16.37
CA ALA A 190 -11.36 11.00 15.76
C ALA A 190 -11.25 9.46 15.76
N GLN A 191 -11.80 8.79 16.78
CA GLN A 191 -11.82 7.33 16.82
C GLN A 191 -12.69 6.74 15.70
N ALA A 192 -13.86 7.32 15.45
CA ALA A 192 -14.74 6.88 14.37
C ALA A 192 -14.18 7.23 12.97
N LEU A 193 -13.48 8.38 12.84
CA LEU A 193 -12.75 8.73 11.62
C LEU A 193 -11.66 7.72 11.26
N SER A 194 -11.08 7.03 12.24
CA SER A 194 -10.09 5.96 12.02
C SER A 194 -10.60 4.78 11.20
N TYR A 195 -11.92 4.64 11.08
CA TYR A 195 -12.57 3.57 10.33
C TYR A 195 -13.43 4.10 9.19
N TRP A 196 -13.25 5.38 8.82
CA TRP A 196 -14.04 6.04 7.80
C TRP A 196 -13.31 6.08 6.45
N PRO A 197 -13.95 5.74 5.32
CA PRO A 197 -15.33 5.29 5.18
C PRO A 197 -15.53 3.86 5.68
N PRO A 198 -16.74 3.49 6.15
CA PRO A 198 -17.02 2.12 6.54
C PRO A 198 -16.76 1.15 5.39
N CYS A 199 -15.83 0.21 5.59
CA CYS A 199 -15.48 -0.82 4.61
C CYS A 199 -15.89 -2.20 5.14
N ARG A 200 -16.43 -3.06 4.28
CA ARG A 200 -16.78 -4.44 4.61
C ARG A 200 -15.54 -5.32 4.59
N ARG A 201 -15.33 -6.05 5.67
CA ARG A 201 -14.29 -7.07 5.79
C ARG A 201 -14.60 -8.25 4.87
N ALA A 202 -13.58 -8.76 4.19
CA ALA A 202 -13.69 -10.04 3.52
C ALA A 202 -13.69 -11.18 4.56
N PRO A 203 -14.53 -12.22 4.40
CA PRO A 203 -14.66 -13.29 5.40
C PRO A 203 -13.42 -14.18 5.51
N GLN A 204 -12.66 -14.32 4.42
CA GLN A 204 -11.45 -15.14 4.35
C GLN A 204 -10.36 -14.33 3.63
N PRO A 205 -9.66 -13.44 4.36
CA PRO A 205 -8.69 -12.54 3.76
C PRO A 205 -7.54 -13.25 3.05
N GLU A 206 -7.08 -14.36 3.61
CA GLU A 206 -5.99 -15.20 3.09
C GLU A 206 -6.28 -15.77 1.69
N GLN A 207 -7.55 -16.02 1.35
CA GLN A 207 -7.93 -16.56 0.04
C GLN A 207 -7.59 -15.64 -1.12
N PHE A 208 -7.55 -14.32 -0.88
CA PHE A 208 -7.11 -13.36 -1.89
C PHE A 208 -5.65 -13.63 -2.27
N TRP A 209 -4.76 -13.69 -1.28
CA TRP A 209 -3.33 -13.89 -1.45
C TRP A 209 -2.96 -15.32 -1.92
N LEU A 210 -3.88 -16.26 -1.76
CA LEU A 210 -3.78 -17.62 -2.30
C LEU A 210 -4.34 -17.76 -3.72
N GLY A 211 -4.96 -16.72 -4.29
CA GLY A 211 -5.62 -16.79 -5.60
C GLY A 211 -6.87 -17.66 -5.64
N GLN A 212 -7.56 -17.80 -4.51
CA GLN A 212 -8.72 -18.67 -4.34
C GLN A 212 -10.05 -17.91 -4.29
N ARG A 213 -10.02 -16.58 -4.26
CA ARG A 213 -11.24 -15.76 -4.27
C ARG A 213 -11.77 -15.65 -5.70
N PRO A 214 -13.06 -16.00 -5.95
CA PRO A 214 -13.69 -15.70 -7.23
C PRO A 214 -13.80 -14.18 -7.40
N GLU A 215 -13.47 -13.70 -8.60
CA GLU A 215 -13.66 -12.30 -9.02
C GLU A 215 -15.14 -11.91 -9.10
#